data_AF-A0A9E1H9P5-F1
#
_entry.id   AF-A0A9E1H9P5-F1
#
_cell.length_a   1.000
_cell.length_b   1.000
_cell.length_c   1.000
_cell.angle_alpha   90.00
_cell.angle_beta   90.00
_cell.angle_gamma   90.00
#
_symmetry.space_group_name_H-M   'P 1'
#
loop_
_entity.id
_entity.type
_entity.pdbx_description
1 polymer ?
#
loop_
_entity_poly.entity_id
_entity_poly.type
_entity_poly.pdbx_seq_one_letter_code
_entity_poly.pdbx_strand_id
1 'polypeptide(L)'
;MSEKNTGRVTIPTNLDVVPETIELMKRWGADAIRDCDGTEFPEELTKTGAKIYATYYTTRKDNAWAKANPDEVQQSYIMTNFYTATGNELQIPLMKGISDELMQVNTRDDRKRWWEVIDRSTGEVVSTDKWEYNEETGCVCIHDTEPFHEYTVSFLAYIIWDPVHMYNAVTNGWKDFEH
;
A
#
# COMPACT_ATOMS: atom_id res chain seq x y z
N MET A 1 36.53 -31.48 21.80
CA MET A 1 35.89 -30.19 21.44
C MET A 1 34.44 -30.53 21.14
N SER A 2 33.48 -29.94 21.84
CA SER A 2 32.05 -30.19 21.55
C SER A 2 31.77 -29.83 20.09
N GLU A 3 31.01 -30.64 19.37
CA GLU A 3 30.46 -30.25 18.07
C GLU A 3 29.89 -28.85 18.19
N LYS A 4 30.42 -27.90 17.41
CA LYS A 4 29.80 -26.59 17.32
C LYS A 4 28.42 -26.82 16.72
N ASN A 5 27.37 -26.44 17.42
CA ASN A 5 26.02 -26.47 16.87
C ASN A 5 25.98 -25.57 15.63
N THR A 6 25.80 -26.16 14.45
CA THR A 6 25.61 -25.45 13.18
C THR A 6 24.22 -25.73 12.63
N GLY A 7 23.70 -24.79 11.84
CA GLY A 7 22.43 -24.85 11.16
C GLY A 7 21.25 -24.28 11.97
N ARG A 8 20.06 -24.30 11.36
CA ARG A 8 18.84 -23.64 11.88
C ARG A 8 18.99 -22.11 11.99
N VAL A 9 19.89 -21.53 11.19
CA VAL A 9 20.14 -20.09 11.17
C VAL A 9 20.17 -19.64 9.71
N THR A 10 19.28 -18.70 9.38
CA THR A 10 19.25 -18.03 8.07
C THR A 10 19.81 -16.62 8.23
N ILE A 11 20.73 -16.22 7.35
CA ILE A 11 21.28 -14.86 7.34
C ILE A 11 20.92 -14.11 6.06
N PRO A 12 20.76 -12.77 6.12
CA PRO A 12 20.59 -11.96 4.92
C PRO A 12 21.89 -11.81 4.13
N THR A 13 21.79 -11.48 2.84
CA THR A 13 22.93 -11.11 1.99
C THR A 13 22.54 -10.02 0.98
N ASN A 14 23.55 -9.40 0.36
CA ASN A 14 23.41 -8.50 -0.77
C ASN A 14 24.61 -8.65 -1.72
N LEU A 15 24.49 -8.15 -2.97
CA LEU A 15 25.53 -8.24 -4.00
C LEU A 15 26.87 -7.59 -3.61
N ASP A 16 26.84 -6.58 -2.75
CA ASP A 16 28.00 -5.78 -2.34
C ASP A 16 28.72 -6.27 -1.07
N VAL A 17 28.20 -7.31 -0.40
CA VAL A 17 28.72 -7.81 0.90
C VAL A 17 28.98 -9.32 0.91
N VAL A 18 29.30 -9.89 -0.25
CA VAL A 18 29.52 -11.34 -0.41
C VAL A 18 30.63 -11.88 0.52
N PRO A 19 31.82 -11.24 0.62
CA PRO A 19 32.87 -11.72 1.52
C PRO A 19 32.44 -11.73 3.00
N GLU A 20 31.77 -10.68 3.45
CA GLU A 20 31.26 -10.51 4.81
C GLU A 20 30.15 -11.53 5.10
N THR A 21 29.30 -11.82 4.11
CA THR A 21 28.28 -12.87 4.21
C THR A 21 28.94 -14.22 4.49
N ILE A 22 29.99 -14.59 3.74
CA ILE A 22 30.71 -15.86 3.94
C ILE A 22 31.40 -15.91 5.30
N GLU A 23 31.98 -14.80 5.77
CA GLU A 23 32.55 -14.72 7.11
C GLU A 23 31.48 -14.95 8.19
N LEU A 24 30.33 -14.28 8.05
CA LEU A 24 29.21 -14.37 8.99
C LEU A 24 28.63 -15.78 9.04
N MET A 25 28.48 -16.44 7.88
CA MET A 25 28.05 -17.85 7.81
C MET A 25 28.95 -18.75 8.64
N LYS A 26 30.27 -18.62 8.51
CA LYS A 26 31.25 -19.44 9.26
C LYS A 26 31.21 -19.13 10.75
N ARG A 27 31.05 -17.86 11.13
CA ARG A 27 31.02 -17.41 12.52
C ARG A 27 29.76 -17.87 13.25
N TRP A 28 28.61 -17.79 12.60
CA TRP A 28 27.31 -18.11 13.20
C TRP A 28 26.87 -19.55 12.94
N GLY A 29 27.56 -20.27 12.05
CA GLY A 29 27.16 -21.61 11.63
C GLY A 29 25.86 -21.61 10.83
N ALA A 30 25.61 -20.57 10.02
CA ALA A 30 24.39 -20.45 9.22
C ALA A 30 24.35 -21.50 8.09
N ASP A 31 23.20 -22.14 7.91
CA ASP A 31 22.95 -23.16 6.88
C ASP A 31 22.02 -22.66 5.77
N ALA A 32 21.55 -21.42 5.87
CA ALA A 32 20.68 -20.78 4.90
C ALA A 32 21.03 -19.31 4.67
N ILE A 33 20.83 -18.84 3.44
CA ILE A 33 21.02 -17.46 3.02
C ILE A 33 19.72 -16.96 2.41
N ARG A 34 19.30 -15.75 2.77
CA ARG A 34 18.12 -15.07 2.23
C ARG A 34 18.54 -13.82 1.47
N ASP A 35 18.15 -13.74 0.20
CA ASP A 35 18.32 -12.54 -0.61
C ASP A 35 17.39 -11.41 -0.13
N CYS A 36 17.98 -10.23 0.12
CA CYS A 36 17.26 -9.05 0.57
C CYS A 36 16.39 -8.42 -0.51
N ASP A 37 16.86 -8.42 -1.76
CA ASP A 37 16.25 -7.61 -2.83
C ASP A 37 15.37 -8.43 -3.78
N GLY A 38 15.55 -9.75 -3.81
CA GLY A 38 14.70 -10.70 -4.53
C GLY A 38 14.77 -10.55 -6.04
N THR A 39 15.87 -9.99 -6.58
CA THR A 39 16.06 -9.76 -8.01
C THR A 39 17.36 -10.34 -8.56
N GLU A 40 18.45 -10.30 -7.80
CA GLU A 40 19.76 -10.79 -8.25
C GLU A 40 20.51 -11.47 -7.10
N PHE A 41 20.88 -12.74 -7.28
CA PHE A 41 21.59 -13.50 -6.27
C PHE A 41 23.06 -13.70 -6.66
N PRO A 42 24.04 -13.44 -5.78
CA PRO A 42 25.45 -13.63 -6.10
C PRO A 42 25.77 -15.09 -6.41
N GLU A 43 26.32 -15.38 -7.61
CA GLU A 43 26.72 -16.73 -8.00
C GLU A 43 27.69 -17.37 -6.99
N GLU A 44 28.56 -16.58 -6.39
CA GLU A 44 29.55 -17.04 -5.41
C GLU A 44 28.90 -17.68 -4.18
N LEU A 45 27.73 -17.18 -3.76
CA LEU A 45 27.00 -17.72 -2.61
C LEU A 45 26.29 -19.03 -2.93
N THR A 46 25.98 -19.31 -4.20
CA THR A 46 25.39 -20.61 -4.61
C THR A 46 26.36 -21.78 -4.39
N LYS A 47 27.67 -21.49 -4.37
CA LYS A 47 28.74 -22.49 -4.22
C LYS A 47 29.04 -22.83 -2.75
N THR A 48 28.39 -22.16 -1.79
CA THR A 48 28.62 -22.36 -0.35
C THR A 48 27.96 -23.63 0.20
N GLY A 49 27.01 -24.23 -0.53
CA GLY A 49 26.22 -25.37 -0.08
C GLY A 49 25.10 -25.02 0.91
N ALA A 50 24.87 -23.73 1.20
CA ALA A 50 23.75 -23.28 2.01
C ALA A 50 22.41 -23.36 1.26
N LYS A 51 21.30 -23.50 1.99
CA LYS A 51 19.96 -23.36 1.44
C LYS A 51 19.72 -21.92 1.02
N ILE A 52 19.26 -21.72 -0.21
CA ILE A 52 19.00 -20.39 -0.74
C ILE A 52 17.52 -20.08 -0.67
N TYR A 53 17.17 -18.99 -0.01
CA TYR A 53 15.82 -18.45 0.07
C TYR A 53 15.74 -17.19 -0.79
N ALA A 54 14.88 -17.24 -1.81
CA ALA A 54 14.52 -16.09 -2.61
C ALA A 54 13.17 -15.53 -2.14
N THR A 55 13.07 -14.21 -2.11
CA THR A 55 11.79 -13.54 -1.85
C THR A 55 10.98 -13.52 -3.14
N TYR A 56 9.74 -14.01 -3.12
CA TYR A 56 8.82 -13.94 -4.26
C TYR A 56 7.66 -13.01 -3.94
N TYR A 57 7.43 -12.02 -4.79
CA TYR A 57 6.35 -11.04 -4.63
C TYR A 57 5.19 -11.42 -5.58
N THR A 58 4.06 -11.86 -5.03
CA THR A 58 2.94 -12.39 -5.83
C THR A 58 2.08 -11.31 -6.48
N THR A 59 2.09 -10.09 -5.96
CA THR A 59 1.17 -9.01 -6.34
C THR A 59 1.87 -7.67 -6.62
N ARG A 60 3.20 -7.66 -6.73
CA ARG A 60 4.00 -6.46 -7.02
C ARG A 60 5.31 -6.82 -7.76
N LYS A 61 6.08 -5.80 -8.16
CA LYS A 61 7.28 -5.85 -9.04
C LYS A 61 6.99 -6.09 -10.54
N ASP A 62 5.74 -6.01 -10.97
CA ASP A 62 5.37 -5.99 -12.40
C ASP A 62 4.54 -4.74 -12.73
N ASN A 63 5.23 -3.60 -12.79
CA ASN A 63 4.59 -2.31 -13.06
C ASN A 63 4.05 -2.23 -14.50
N ALA A 64 4.63 -2.96 -15.44
CA ALA A 64 4.13 -3.02 -16.81
C ALA A 64 2.75 -3.67 -16.88
N TRP A 65 2.57 -4.80 -16.19
CA TRP A 65 1.26 -5.44 -16.08
C TRP A 65 0.26 -4.56 -15.33
N ALA A 66 0.64 -3.96 -14.19
CA ALA A 66 -0.25 -3.11 -13.41
C ALA A 66 -0.73 -1.88 -14.19
N LYS A 67 0.17 -1.24 -14.96
CA LYS A 67 -0.17 -0.11 -15.85
C LYS A 67 -1.07 -0.52 -17.01
N ALA A 68 -0.96 -1.78 -17.48
CA ALA A 68 -1.81 -2.32 -18.53
C ALA A 68 -3.20 -2.75 -18.03
N ASN A 69 -3.34 -3.10 -16.74
CA ASN A 69 -4.59 -3.57 -16.12
C ASN A 69 -4.99 -2.73 -14.87
N PRO A 70 -5.17 -1.40 -15.03
CA PRO A 70 -5.36 -0.51 -13.88
C PRO A 70 -6.69 -0.67 -13.12
N ASP A 71 -7.63 -1.47 -13.63
CA ASP A 71 -8.88 -1.88 -12.96
C ASP A 71 -8.72 -3.15 -12.10
N GLU A 72 -7.63 -3.90 -12.29
CA GLU A 72 -7.33 -5.12 -11.53
C GLU A 72 -6.41 -4.89 -10.32
N VAL A 73 -5.96 -3.64 -10.12
CA VAL A 73 -5.14 -3.28 -8.95
C VAL A 73 -5.99 -3.28 -7.68
N GLN A 74 -5.35 -3.54 -6.55
CA GLN A 74 -6.05 -3.67 -5.27
C GLN A 74 -6.81 -2.38 -4.92
N GLN A 75 -8.01 -2.54 -4.36
CA GLN A 75 -8.84 -1.43 -3.89
C GLN A 75 -9.13 -1.56 -2.40
N SER A 76 -9.45 -0.43 -1.76
CA SER A 76 -9.96 -0.38 -0.40
C SER A 76 -11.10 0.62 -0.30
N TYR A 77 -12.06 0.34 0.58
CA TYR A 77 -12.94 1.38 1.09
C TYR A 77 -12.16 2.29 2.03
N ILE A 78 -12.31 3.60 1.82
CA ILE A 78 -11.77 4.64 2.67
C ILE A 78 -12.92 5.51 3.15
N MET A 79 -12.87 5.90 4.42
CA MET A 79 -13.81 6.83 5.01
C MET A 79 -13.14 8.17 5.20
N THR A 80 -13.81 9.24 4.82
CA THR A 80 -13.36 10.60 5.11
C THR A 80 -13.43 10.87 6.62
N ASN A 81 -12.77 11.93 7.07
CA ASN A 81 -13.09 12.53 8.38
C ASN A 81 -14.56 12.97 8.45
N PHE A 82 -15.02 13.30 9.66
CA PHE A 82 -16.33 13.90 9.88
C PHE A 82 -16.31 15.36 9.44
N TYR A 83 -17.36 15.78 8.72
CA TYR A 83 -17.56 17.17 8.29
C TYR A 83 -18.92 17.65 8.77
N THR A 84 -18.93 18.73 9.55
CA THR A 84 -20.17 19.34 10.04
C THR A 84 -20.78 20.24 8.97
N ALA A 85 -22.05 20.03 8.64
CA ALA A 85 -22.81 20.94 7.80
C ALA A 85 -23.13 22.23 8.58
N THR A 86 -22.86 23.39 8.00
CA THR A 86 -23.25 24.71 8.56
C THR A 86 -24.46 25.31 7.86
N GLY A 87 -24.95 24.66 6.82
CA GLY A 87 -26.09 25.05 6.00
C GLY A 87 -26.68 23.84 5.29
N ASN A 88 -27.32 24.09 4.14
CA ASN A 88 -27.97 23.07 3.31
C ASN A 88 -27.05 22.42 2.27
N GLU A 89 -25.81 22.89 2.14
CA GLU A 89 -24.82 22.30 1.26
C GLU A 89 -23.52 22.02 2.03
N LEU A 90 -22.89 20.89 1.70
CA LEU A 90 -21.62 20.50 2.28
C LEU A 90 -20.72 19.86 1.22
N GLN A 91 -19.47 20.29 1.17
CA GLN A 91 -18.45 19.67 0.31
C GLN A 91 -17.43 18.90 1.15
N ILE A 92 -17.22 17.64 0.80
CA ILE A 92 -16.29 16.75 1.49
C ILE A 92 -15.16 16.35 0.53
N PRO A 93 -13.90 16.82 0.75
CA PRO A 93 -12.76 16.39 -0.05
C PRO A 93 -12.36 14.95 0.29
N LEU A 94 -12.38 14.06 -0.71
CA LEU A 94 -12.18 12.62 -0.49
C LEU A 94 -10.76 12.29 -0.03
N MET A 95 -9.76 12.90 -0.67
CA MET A 95 -8.34 12.57 -0.47
C MET A 95 -7.67 13.41 0.62
N LYS A 96 -8.41 14.22 1.38
CA LYS A 96 -7.79 15.07 2.41
C LYS A 96 -7.17 14.23 3.53
N GLY A 97 -5.86 14.33 3.67
CA GLY A 97 -5.08 13.56 4.65
C GLY A 97 -4.62 12.19 4.15
N ILE A 98 -4.80 11.90 2.86
CA ILE A 98 -4.33 10.68 2.20
C ILE A 98 -3.26 11.09 1.18
N SER A 99 -2.18 10.32 1.11
CA SER A 99 -1.15 10.53 0.09
C SER A 99 -1.68 10.16 -1.29
N ASP A 100 -1.56 11.10 -2.22
CA ASP A 100 -1.87 10.94 -3.65
C ASP A 100 -0.86 10.05 -4.39
N GLU A 101 0.30 9.79 -3.80
CA GLU A 101 1.25 8.77 -4.29
C GLU A 101 0.83 7.35 -3.90
N LEU A 102 0.06 7.19 -2.82
CA LEU A 102 -0.36 5.87 -2.32
C LEU A 102 -1.69 5.41 -2.90
N MET A 103 -2.69 6.30 -2.95
CA MET A 103 -4.05 5.95 -3.31
C MET A 103 -4.63 6.90 -4.36
N GLN A 104 -5.52 6.35 -5.19
CA GLN A 104 -6.27 7.10 -6.18
C GLN A 104 -7.76 6.78 -6.08
N VAL A 105 -8.62 7.80 -6.08
CA VAL A 105 -10.08 7.62 -6.06
C VAL A 105 -10.53 6.76 -7.25
N ASN A 106 -11.36 5.75 -7.02
CA ASN A 106 -11.95 4.96 -8.10
C ASN A 106 -13.11 5.72 -8.75
N THR A 107 -12.83 6.39 -9.87
CA THR A 107 -13.83 7.09 -10.69
C THR A 107 -14.38 6.27 -11.85
N ARG A 108 -13.91 5.02 -12.02
CA ARG A 108 -14.29 4.13 -13.13
C ARG A 108 -15.60 3.40 -12.86
N ASP A 109 -15.76 2.92 -11.63
CA ASP A 109 -16.95 2.18 -11.23
C ASP A 109 -18.09 3.11 -10.81
N ASP A 110 -19.32 2.56 -10.82
CA ASP A 110 -20.52 3.29 -10.43
C ASP A 110 -20.47 3.73 -8.97
N ARG A 111 -20.20 5.02 -8.77
CA ARG A 111 -20.12 5.65 -7.45
C ARG A 111 -21.43 5.58 -6.68
N LYS A 112 -22.59 5.63 -7.34
CA LYS A 112 -23.89 5.56 -6.66
C LYS A 112 -24.19 4.17 -6.11
N ARG A 113 -23.64 3.15 -6.77
CA ARG A 113 -23.71 1.76 -6.31
C ARG A 113 -22.70 1.47 -5.20
N TRP A 114 -21.49 1.99 -5.33
CA TRP A 114 -20.38 1.56 -4.48
C TRP A 114 -20.01 2.54 -3.38
N TRP A 115 -20.41 3.82 -3.41
CA TRP A 115 -20.06 4.77 -2.36
C TRP A 115 -21.27 5.09 -1.50
N GLU A 116 -21.02 5.43 -0.23
CA GLU A 116 -22.05 5.83 0.72
C GLU A 116 -21.71 7.17 1.35
N VAL A 117 -22.67 8.09 1.33
CA VAL A 117 -22.66 9.28 2.18
C VAL A 117 -23.54 8.98 3.38
N ILE A 118 -23.01 9.15 4.59
CA ILE A 118 -23.73 8.84 5.83
C ILE A 118 -23.84 10.13 6.65
N ASP A 119 -25.06 10.46 7.04
CA ASP A 119 -25.36 11.40 8.11
C ASP A 119 -25.05 10.68 9.43
N ARG A 120 -23.92 11.01 10.05
CA ARG A 120 -23.44 10.36 11.26
C ARG A 120 -24.20 10.77 12.51
N SER A 121 -24.90 11.90 12.47
CA SER A 121 -25.73 12.37 13.58
C SER A 121 -27.01 11.54 13.71
N THR A 122 -27.55 11.05 12.59
CA THR A 122 -28.74 10.19 12.56
C THR A 122 -28.42 8.71 12.35
N GLY A 123 -27.28 8.41 11.73
CA GLY A 123 -26.89 7.06 11.30
C GLY A 123 -27.45 6.66 9.94
N GLU A 124 -28.20 7.54 9.28
CA GLU A 124 -28.88 7.24 8.01
C GLU A 124 -27.97 7.45 6.79
N VAL A 125 -28.16 6.61 5.77
CA VAL A 125 -27.51 6.78 4.47
C VAL A 125 -28.23 7.88 3.70
N VAL A 126 -27.47 8.88 3.25
CA VAL A 126 -27.99 9.96 2.43
C VAL A 126 -28.29 9.41 1.03
N SER A 127 -29.50 9.67 0.54
CA SER A 127 -29.96 9.25 -0.79
C SER A 127 -28.94 9.62 -1.88
N THR A 128 -28.73 8.72 -2.83
CA THR A 128 -27.83 8.91 -3.97
C THR A 128 -28.19 10.11 -4.84
N ASP A 129 -29.43 10.57 -4.82
CA ASP A 129 -29.89 11.74 -5.59
C ASP A 129 -29.55 13.06 -4.89
N LYS A 130 -29.12 13.03 -3.62
CA LYS A 130 -28.80 14.21 -2.80
C LYS A 130 -27.32 14.52 -2.73
N TRP A 131 -26.49 13.85 -3.51
CA TRP A 131 -25.07 14.18 -3.56
C TRP A 131 -24.51 13.94 -4.95
N GLU A 132 -23.35 14.47 -5.25
CA GLU A 132 -22.61 14.21 -6.48
C GLU A 132 -21.10 14.30 -6.22
N TYR A 133 -20.31 13.66 -7.07
CA TYR A 133 -18.85 13.76 -7.02
C TYR A 133 -18.38 14.72 -8.11
N ASN A 134 -17.63 15.75 -7.72
CA ASN A 134 -17.01 16.68 -8.63
C ASN A 134 -15.55 16.30 -8.84
N GLU A 135 -15.20 15.87 -10.05
CA GLU A 135 -13.84 15.41 -10.38
C GLU A 135 -12.82 16.56 -10.40
N GLU A 136 -13.24 17.78 -10.73
CA GLU A 136 -12.34 18.95 -10.77
C GLU A 136 -11.88 19.36 -9.37
N THR A 137 -12.78 19.27 -8.38
CA THR A 137 -12.47 19.63 -6.99
C THR A 137 -12.05 18.43 -6.13
N GLY A 138 -12.35 17.20 -6.56
CA GLY A 138 -12.12 15.99 -5.77
C GLY A 138 -13.05 15.87 -4.57
N CYS A 139 -14.18 16.56 -4.59
CA CYS A 139 -15.14 16.61 -3.49
C CYS A 139 -16.42 15.86 -3.81
N VAL A 140 -17.02 15.27 -2.79
CA VAL A 140 -18.46 14.94 -2.81
C VAL A 140 -19.23 16.15 -2.29
N CYS A 141 -20.13 16.67 -3.12
CA CYS A 141 -21.07 17.73 -2.79
C CYS A 141 -22.37 17.08 -2.31
N ILE A 142 -22.83 17.41 -1.11
CA ILE A 142 -24.08 16.95 -0.52
C ILE A 142 -25.06 18.13 -0.51
N HIS A 143 -26.29 17.88 -0.93
CA HIS A 143 -27.40 18.83 -0.97
C HIS A 143 -28.44 18.48 0.09
N ASP A 144 -29.21 19.48 0.52
CA ASP A 144 -30.24 19.39 1.56
C ASP A 144 -29.69 18.79 2.86
N THR A 145 -28.48 19.19 3.26
CA THR A 145 -27.92 18.80 4.57
C THR A 145 -28.65 19.47 5.72
N GLU A 146 -28.74 18.79 6.84
CA GLU A 146 -29.27 19.35 8.09
C GLU A 146 -28.15 20.12 8.79
N PRO A 147 -28.34 21.42 9.10
CA PRO A 147 -27.35 22.19 9.82
C PRO A 147 -26.96 21.54 11.16
N PHE A 148 -25.67 21.57 11.47
CA PHE A 148 -25.03 20.99 12.65
C PHE A 148 -24.96 19.46 12.69
N HIS A 149 -25.42 18.76 11.64
CA HIS A 149 -25.15 17.33 11.49
C HIS A 149 -23.73 17.09 10.95
N GLU A 150 -23.18 15.93 11.27
CA GLU A 150 -21.88 15.46 10.78
C GLU A 150 -22.06 14.44 9.66
N TYR A 151 -21.28 14.58 8.59
CA TYR A 151 -21.34 13.71 7.42
C TYR A 151 -19.98 13.09 7.12
N THR A 152 -19.99 11.88 6.58
CA THR A 152 -18.80 11.20 6.05
C THR A 152 -19.11 10.58 4.71
N VAL A 153 -18.09 10.37 3.88
CA VAL A 153 -18.17 9.56 2.67
C VAL A 153 -17.33 8.31 2.83
N SER A 154 -17.90 7.15 2.54
CA SER A 154 -17.17 5.89 2.30
C SER A 154 -17.05 5.69 0.80
N PHE A 155 -15.82 5.68 0.27
CA PHE A 155 -15.55 5.63 -1.17
C PHE A 155 -14.48 4.58 -1.48
N LEU A 156 -14.49 4.05 -2.71
CA LEU A 156 -13.46 3.15 -3.21
C LEU A 156 -12.25 3.93 -3.70
N ALA A 157 -11.05 3.47 -3.31
CA ALA A 157 -9.78 3.96 -3.82
C ALA A 157 -8.89 2.79 -4.23
N TYR A 158 -8.22 2.94 -5.38
CA TYR A 158 -7.13 2.09 -5.81
C TYR A 158 -5.89 2.33 -4.93
N ILE A 159 -5.19 1.26 -4.57
CA ILE A 159 -3.86 1.31 -3.98
C ILE A 159 -2.87 1.28 -5.14
N ILE A 160 -2.32 2.45 -5.46
CA ILE A 160 -1.45 2.63 -6.63
C ILE A 160 0.04 2.50 -6.29
N TRP A 161 0.39 2.37 -5.01
CA TRP A 161 1.72 2.04 -4.56
C TRP A 161 1.67 1.00 -3.44
N ASP A 162 2.44 -0.08 -3.56
CA ASP A 162 2.48 -1.15 -2.55
C ASP A 162 2.87 -0.57 -1.17
N PRO A 163 2.06 -0.73 -0.11
CA PRO A 163 2.31 -0.08 1.18
C PRO A 163 3.63 -0.49 1.85
N VAL A 164 4.07 -1.75 1.64
CA VAL A 164 5.36 -2.24 2.19
C VAL A 164 6.52 -1.61 1.44
N HIS A 165 6.45 -1.55 0.12
CA HIS A 165 7.43 -0.88 -0.70
C HIS A 165 7.50 0.63 -0.40
N MET A 166 6.35 1.31 -0.30
CA MET A 166 6.28 2.72 0.10
C MET A 166 6.93 2.94 1.47
N TYR A 167 6.60 2.10 2.46
CA TYR A 167 7.21 2.18 3.79
C TYR A 167 8.74 2.05 3.72
N ASN A 168 9.26 1.09 2.97
CA ASN A 168 10.71 0.90 2.80
C ASN A 168 11.36 2.09 2.10
N ALA A 169 10.74 2.61 1.03
CA ALA A 169 11.26 3.74 0.28
C ALA A 169 11.33 5.01 1.14
N VAL A 170 10.25 5.34 1.85
CA VAL A 170 10.17 6.53 2.72
C VAL A 170 11.12 6.40 3.91
N THR A 171 11.14 5.23 4.56
CA THR A 171 11.97 5.00 5.76
C THR A 171 13.46 5.07 5.43
N ASN A 172 13.87 4.55 4.28
CA ASN A 172 15.27 4.51 3.88
C ASN A 172 15.68 5.70 2.98
N GLY A 173 14.76 6.63 2.70
CA GLY A 173 15.02 7.80 1.87
C GLY A 173 15.46 7.46 0.45
N TRP A 174 14.90 6.38 -0.13
CA TRP A 174 15.17 6.00 -1.51
C TRP A 174 14.79 7.14 -2.47
N LYS A 175 15.56 7.29 -3.55
CA LYS A 175 15.34 8.27 -4.60
C LYS A 175 15.38 7.57 -5.95
N ASP A 176 14.72 8.16 -6.95
CA ASP A 176 14.78 7.72 -8.35
C ASP A 176 14.36 6.26 -8.58
N PHE A 177 13.34 5.80 -7.86
CA PHE A 177 12.74 4.48 -8.05
C PHE A 177 11.34 4.60 -8.67
N GLU A 178 10.90 3.56 -9.36
CA GLU A 178 9.55 3.49 -9.91
C GLU A 178 8.57 3.07 -8.81
N HIS A 179 7.48 3.85 -8.65
CA HIS A 179 6.38 3.53 -7.75
C HIS A 179 5.57 2.35 -8.28
#